data_AF-A0A9R1CCA6-F1
#
_entry.id   AF-A0A9R1CCA6-F1
#
_cell.length_a   1.000
_cell.length_b   1.000
_cell.length_c   1.000
_cell.angle_alpha   90.00
_cell.angle_beta   90.00
_cell.angle_gamma   90.00
#
_symmetry.space_group_name_H-M   'P 1'
#
loop_
_entity.id
_entity.type
_entity.pdbx_description
1 polymer ?
#
loop_
_entity_poly.entity_id
_entity_poly.type
_entity_poly.pdbx_seq_one_letter_code
_entity_poly.pdbx_strand_id
1 'polypeptide(L)'
;MIFDIDDVIPFSKRHKGETIRQIIRYDSGYLRDLFLKDERVSFSRESFAEICRLTQGHYDNWEKPNKETKSIFSQYKSYKSPYLYDFNLGGLEEINNKRILS
;
A
#
# COMPACT_ATOMS: atom_id res chain seq x y z
N MET A 1 8.47 -7.90 11.75
CA MET A 1 9.40 -8.17 10.64
C MET A 1 9.71 -6.84 10.01
N ILE A 2 11.00 -6.56 9.83
CA ILE A 2 11.45 -5.35 9.15
C ILE A 2 11.79 -5.77 7.74
N PHE A 3 11.08 -5.20 6.77
CA PHE A 3 11.24 -5.49 5.36
C PHE A 3 12.05 -4.38 4.67
N ASP A 4 12.88 -4.79 3.73
CA ASP A 4 13.52 -3.91 2.77
C ASP A 4 12.71 -3.81 1.47
N ILE A 5 12.95 -2.76 0.68
CA ILE A 5 12.14 -2.46 -0.50
C ILE A 5 12.19 -3.58 -1.58
N ASP A 6 13.25 -4.37 -1.62
CA ASP A 6 13.40 -5.48 -2.56
C ASP A 6 12.96 -6.84 -1.98
N ASP A 7 12.45 -6.84 -0.74
CA ASP A 7 11.89 -8.05 -0.13
C ASP A 7 10.51 -8.41 -0.70
N VAL A 8 10.22 -9.71 -0.65
CA VAL A 8 8.90 -10.27 -0.92
C VAL A 8 8.18 -10.52 0.40
N ILE A 9 6.95 -10.01 0.54
CA ILE A 9 6.13 -10.27 1.73
C ILE A 9 5.50 -11.68 1.61
N PRO A 10 5.90 -12.67 2.43
CA PRO A 10 5.58 -14.09 2.18
C PRO A 10 4.10 -14.43 2.36
N PHE A 11 3.37 -13.61 3.13
CA PHE A 11 1.93 -13.77 3.39
C PHE A 11 1.06 -12.79 2.59
N SER A 12 1.65 -12.11 1.60
CA SER A 12 0.88 -11.30 0.66
C SER A 12 -0.16 -12.17 -0.05
N LYS A 13 -1.44 -11.84 0.13
CA LYS A 13 -2.55 -12.58 -0.49
C LYS A 13 -2.73 -12.23 -1.97
N ARG A 14 -2.44 -10.98 -2.35
CA ARG A 14 -2.68 -10.43 -3.68
C ARG A 14 -1.43 -10.53 -4.56
N HIS A 15 -0.30 -10.10 -4.03
CA HIS A 15 0.96 -9.94 -4.75
C HIS A 15 1.95 -11.02 -4.32
N LYS A 16 1.70 -12.26 -4.74
CA LYS A 16 2.52 -13.41 -4.35
C LYS A 16 3.80 -13.44 -5.18
N GLY A 17 4.95 -13.41 -4.51
CA GLY A 17 6.26 -13.45 -5.19
C GLY A 17 6.72 -12.11 -5.76
N GLU A 18 5.95 -11.04 -5.55
CA GLU A 18 6.34 -9.69 -5.95
C GLU A 18 7.09 -8.99 -4.82
N THR A 19 8.14 -8.25 -5.19
CA THR A 19 8.87 -7.41 -4.24
C THR A 19 8.04 -6.19 -3.87
N ILE A 20 8.32 -5.62 -2.71
CA ILE A 20 7.70 -4.35 -2.28
C ILE A 20 7.88 -3.27 -3.36
N ARG A 21 9.06 -3.16 -3.97
CA ARG A 21 9.34 -2.25 -5.11
C ARG A 21 8.37 -2.43 -6.27
N GLN A 22 8.02 -3.67 -6.61
CA GLN A 22 7.09 -3.96 -7.70
C GLN A 22 5.66 -3.53 -7.33
N ILE A 23 5.22 -3.87 -6.10
CA ILE A 23 3.88 -3.54 -5.59
C ILE A 23 3.64 -2.03 -5.59
N ILE A 24 4.59 -1.23 -5.09
CA ILE A 24 4.43 0.22 -4.93
C ILE A 24 4.11 0.92 -6.25
N ARG A 25 4.65 0.42 -7.38
CA ARG A 25 4.49 1.05 -8.70
C ARG A 25 3.05 1.12 -9.19
N TYR A 26 2.18 0.21 -8.75
CA TYR A 26 0.82 0.10 -9.29
C TYR A 26 -0.26 -0.17 -8.23
N ASP A 27 0.13 -0.56 -7.02
CA ASP A 27 -0.79 -0.87 -5.92
C ASP A 27 -0.19 -0.49 -4.55
N SER A 28 0.39 0.72 -4.43
CA SER A 28 0.90 1.21 -3.14
C SER A 28 -0.20 1.31 -2.08
N GLY A 29 -1.46 1.47 -2.48
CA GLY A 29 -2.61 1.41 -1.60
C GLY A 29 -2.77 0.06 -0.89
N TYR A 30 -2.57 -1.05 -1.61
CA TYR A 30 -2.53 -2.37 -0.98
C TYR A 30 -1.45 -2.47 0.10
N LEU A 31 -0.24 -1.95 -0.17
CA LEU A 31 0.86 -2.00 0.79
C LEU A 31 0.54 -1.18 2.05
N ARG A 32 -0.07 0.00 1.89
CA ARG A 32 -0.55 0.83 3.00
C ARG A 32 -1.59 0.09 3.84
N ASP A 33 -2.54 -0.55 3.19
CA ASP A 33 -3.57 -1.33 3.87
C ASP A 33 -3.00 -2.52 4.64
N LEU A 34 -2.04 -3.22 4.04
CA LEU A 34 -1.35 -4.33 4.67
C LEU A 34 -0.55 -3.86 5.89
N PHE A 35 0.21 -2.77 5.74
CA PHE A 35 0.96 -2.14 6.82
C PHE A 35 0.05 -1.75 8.00
N LEU A 36 -1.11 -1.13 7.76
CA LEU A 36 -2.01 -0.74 8.84
C LEU A 36 -2.74 -1.90 9.51
N LYS A 37 -3.05 -2.97 8.75
CA LYS A 37 -3.80 -4.13 9.27
C LYS A 37 -2.91 -5.15 9.98
N ASP A 38 -1.63 -5.21 9.66
CA ASP A 38 -0.70 -6.19 10.23
C ASP A 38 0.50 -5.47 10.86
N GLU A 39 0.52 -5.40 12.19
CA GLU A 39 1.58 -4.73 12.96
C GLU A 39 2.96 -5.37 12.77
N ARG A 40 3.01 -6.62 12.30
CA ARG A 40 4.27 -7.31 12.01
C ARG A 40 4.93 -6.77 10.76
N VAL A 41 4.24 -5.99 9.93
CA VAL A 41 4.78 -5.34 8.75
C VAL A 41 5.36 -3.99 9.17
N SER A 42 6.68 -3.90 9.12
CA SER A 42 7.44 -2.66 9.27
C SER A 42 8.50 -2.61 8.19
N PHE A 43 8.97 -1.42 7.85
CA PHE A 43 10.01 -1.22 6.85
C PHE A 43 11.25 -0.65 7.53
N SER A 44 12.45 -0.99 7.06
CA SER A 44 13.67 -0.28 7.51
C SER A 44 13.53 1.22 7.26
N ARG A 45 14.30 2.05 7.97
CA ARG A 45 14.19 3.50 7.81
C ARG A 45 14.51 3.93 6.39
N GLU A 46 15.53 3.31 5.81
CA GLU A 46 15.98 3.50 4.43
C GLU A 46 14.89 3.10 3.45
N SER A 47 14.27 1.93 3.65
CA SER A 47 13.20 1.45 2.78
C SER A 47 11.93 2.28 2.92
N PHE A 48 11.59 2.74 4.12
CA PHE A 48 10.44 3.62 4.32
C PHE A 48 10.64 4.98 3.61
N ALA A 49 11.83 5.57 3.73
CA ALA A 49 12.17 6.80 3.02
C ALA A 49 12.09 6.62 1.49
N GLU A 50 12.58 5.50 0.97
CA GLU A 50 12.48 5.17 -0.45
C GLU A 50 11.02 4.94 -0.89
N ILE A 51 10.19 4.28 -0.06
CA ILE A 51 8.76 4.12 -0.31
C ILE A 51 8.11 5.50 -0.41
N CYS A 52 8.32 6.39 0.56
CA CYS A 52 7.81 7.76 0.54
C CYS A 52 8.23 8.51 -0.72
N ARG A 53 9.50 8.40 -1.14
CA ARG A 53 10.01 9.01 -2.38
C ARG A 53 9.31 8.47 -3.62
N LEU A 54 9.08 7.16 -3.69
CA LEU A 54 8.46 6.50 -4.85
C LEU A 54 6.95 6.72 -4.93
N THR A 55 6.28 6.95 -3.80
CA THR A 55 4.83 7.21 -3.78
C THR A 55 4.46 8.68 -3.75
N GLN A 56 5.44 9.58 -3.81
CA GLN A 56 5.16 11.01 -3.73
C GLN A 56 4.19 11.43 -4.84
N GLY A 57 3.06 12.02 -4.46
CA GLY A 57 2.01 12.43 -5.39
C GLY A 57 1.12 11.29 -5.90
N HIS A 58 1.23 10.08 -5.35
CA HIS A 58 0.26 9.01 -5.58
C HIS A 58 -1.10 9.38 -4.99
N TYR A 59 -2.14 9.33 -5.82
CA TYR A 59 -3.52 9.55 -5.39
C TYR A 59 -4.38 8.36 -5.82
N ASP A 60 -5.51 8.18 -5.14
CA ASP A 60 -6.45 7.13 -5.50
C ASP A 60 -6.93 7.36 -6.94
N ASN A 61 -6.46 6.51 -7.85
CA ASN A 61 -6.77 6.53 -9.28
C ASN A 61 -8.08 5.79 -9.60
N TRP A 62 -8.87 5.45 -8.58
CA TRP A 62 -10.15 4.80 -8.80
C TRP A 62 -11.19 5.77 -9.36
N GLU A 63 -11.58 5.53 -10.60
CA GLU A 63 -12.68 6.25 -11.24
C GLU A 63 -14.01 5.53 -10.99
N LYS A 64 -14.98 6.26 -10.46
CA LYS A 64 -16.35 5.77 -10.31
C LYS A 64 -16.95 5.52 -11.70
N PRO A 65 -17.57 4.35 -11.97
CA PRO A 65 -18.25 4.11 -13.24
C PRO A 65 -19.31 5.20 -13.49
N ASN A 66 -19.24 5.83 -14.66
CA ASN A 66 -20.07 6.97 -15.06
C ASN A 66 -21.41 6.58 -15.73
N LYS A 67 -21.65 5.29 -15.97
CA LYS A 67 -22.90 4.78 -16.56
C LYS A 67 -23.88 4.37 -15.47
N GLU A 68 -25.18 4.45 -15.76
CA GLU A 68 -26.22 3.74 -14.99
C GLU A 68 -25.88 2.26 -14.98
N THR A 69 -25.25 1.83 -13.89
CA THR A 69 -24.90 0.44 -13.71
C THR A 69 -26.12 -0.29 -13.18
N LYS A 70 -26.37 -1.51 -13.66
CA LYS A 70 -27.57 -2.31 -13.31
C LYS A 70 -27.71 -2.58 -11.80
N SER A 71 -26.67 -2.32 -11.01
CA SER A 71 -26.65 -2.55 -9.57
C SER A 71 -26.22 -1.29 -8.82
N ILE A 72 -26.87 -1.00 -7.69
CA ILE A 72 -26.39 0.03 -6.76
C ILE A 72 -24.99 -0.29 -6.23
N PHE A 73 -24.51 -1.53 -6.32
CA PHE A 73 -23.22 -1.93 -5.79
C PHE A 73 -22.04 -1.62 -6.73
N SER A 74 -22.30 -1.49 -8.03
CA SER A 74 -21.26 -1.17 -9.02
C SER A 74 -20.73 0.26 -8.93
N GLN A 75 -21.37 1.09 -8.11
CA GLN A 75 -20.93 2.43 -7.81
C GLN A 75 -19.86 2.49 -6.71
N TYR A 76 -19.55 1.37 -6.06
CA TYR A 76 -18.52 1.27 -5.02
C TYR A 76 -17.24 0.65 -5.58
N LYS A 77 -16.10 1.09 -5.03
CA LYS A 77 -14.80 0.51 -5.35
C LYS A 77 -14.74 -0.93 -4.90
N SER A 78 -14.38 -1.83 -5.82
CA SER A 78 -14.07 -3.20 -5.43
C SER A 78 -12.82 -3.20 -4.57
N TYR A 79 -12.90 -3.81 -3.38
CA TYR A 79 -11.75 -4.00 -2.49
C TYR A 79 -10.56 -4.70 -3.18
N LYS A 80 -10.78 -5.37 -4.31
CA LYS A 80 -9.74 -6.08 -5.08
C LYS A 80 -8.99 -5.22 -6.09
N SER A 81 -9.46 -4.03 -6.40
CA SER A 81 -8.82 -3.20 -7.42
C SER A 81 -7.51 -2.58 -6.88
N PRO A 82 -6.42 -2.61 -7.66
CA PRO A 82 -5.23 -1.83 -7.35
C PRO A 82 -5.55 -0.35 -7.23
N TYR A 83 -4.86 0.33 -6.33
CA TYR A 83 -4.90 1.79 -6.27
C TYR A 83 -3.62 2.37 -5.69
N LEU A 84 -3.37 3.63 -6.03
CA LEU A 84 -2.20 4.34 -5.55
C LEU A 84 -2.51 5.12 -4.27
N TYR A 85 -1.50 5.22 -3.41
CA TYR A 85 -1.51 5.94 -2.16
C TYR A 85 -0.12 6.51 -1.87
N ASP A 86 -0.06 7.76 -1.43
CA ASP A 86 1.17 8.45 -1.01
C ASP A 86 1.48 8.19 0.47
N PHE A 87 2.59 7.51 0.75
CA PHE A 87 3.04 7.18 2.10
C PHE A 87 3.50 8.39 2.93
N ASN A 88 3.69 9.55 2.30
CA ASN A 88 3.93 10.80 3.03
C ASN A 88 2.67 11.29 3.78
N LEU A 89 1.50 10.69 3.51
CA LEU A 89 0.24 11.06 4.14
C LEU A 89 -0.09 10.20 5.37
N GLY A 90 -0.82 10.78 6.32
CA GLY A 90 -1.49 10.00 7.38
C GLY A 90 -0.62 9.49 8.52
N GLY A 91 0.59 10.03 8.71
CA GLY A 91 1.45 9.74 9.86
C GLY A 91 1.99 8.30 9.90
N LEU A 92 2.21 7.71 8.71
CA LEU A 92 2.70 6.33 8.60
C LEU A 92 4.15 6.20 9.07
N GLU A 93 4.94 7.26 8.96
CA GLU A 93 6.34 7.28 9.39
C GLU A 93 6.46 7.10 10.91
N GLU A 94 5.64 7.81 11.68
CA GLU A 94 5.64 7.68 13.14
C GLU A 94 5.20 6.28 13.58
N ILE A 95 4.23 5.69 12.89
CA ILE A 95 3.79 4.32 13.15
C ILE A 95 4.93 3.34 12.84
N ASN A 96 5.60 3.51 11.70
CA ASN A 96 6.71 2.63 11.30
C ASN A 96 7.86 2.71 12.31
N ASN A 97 8.25 3.93 12.71
CA ASN A 97 9.31 4.17 13.69
C ASN A 97 9.00 3.53 15.05
N LYS A 98 7.75 3.62 15.51
CA LYS A 98 7.33 2.95 16.76
C LYS A 98 7.46 1.44 16.68
N ARG A 99 7.15 0.83 15.53
CA ARG A 99 7.23 -0.63 15.35
C ARG A 99 8.65 -1.16 15.21
N ILE A 100 9.56 -0.40 14.62
CA ILE A 100 10.98 -0.79 14.52
C ILE A 100 11.66 -0.78 15.89
N LEU A 101 11.23 0.11 16.79
CA LEU A 101 11.82 0.29 18.13
C LEU A 101 11.19 -0.61 19.20
N SER A 102 10.08 -1.29 18.87
CA SER A 102 9.37 -2.22 19.76
C SER A 102 9.88 -3.65 19.63
#